data_AF-A0A9Q9F936-F1
#
_entry.id   AF-A0A9Q9F936-F1
#
_cell.length_a   1.000
_cell.length_b   1.000
_cell.length_c   1.000
_cell.angle_alpha   90.00
_cell.angle_beta   90.00
_cell.angle_gamma   90.00
#
_symmetry.space_group_name_H-M   'P 1'
#
loop_
_entity.id
_entity.type
_entity.pdbx_description
1 polymer ?
#
loop_
_entity_poly.entity_id
_entity_poly.type
_entity_poly.pdbx_seq_one_letter_code
_entity_poly.pdbx_strand_id
1 'polypeptide(L)'
;MNASINLPQLDKTDQHTKEHRVKIGCRDIIHICAAPISMVLPIIICLLLQENLIKYNILPKLAIVLPPLLYSGIQCFVVLFNNNREEQCESPSTLNSVLHSLTSITLLLFSLISLLSIIALSIINTWGKDVYAFLSAMLPFLLASTYLLDTSCSLTRSNFQYTTANSLDILLDLLIFFFTSASIIANRVSEIDENTYMLASTILPAILILIRSDREKYRPSAKYNGPAKLWRAAIPIIILVSTAIAYGFMGFISLYILNQTSSGPFKA
;
A
#
# COMPACT_ATOMS: atom_id res chain seq x y z
N MET A 1 -37.20 53.12 32.27
CA MET A 1 -37.45 52.41 31.00
C MET A 1 -36.64 53.11 29.91
N ASN A 2 -35.49 52.54 29.53
CA ASN A 2 -34.75 52.87 28.32
C ASN A 2 -34.40 51.52 27.69
N ALA A 3 -34.95 51.24 26.52
CA ALA A 3 -34.68 50.01 25.77
C ALA A 3 -33.44 50.23 24.90
N SER A 4 -32.31 49.64 25.30
CA SER A 4 -31.10 49.56 24.48
C SER A 4 -31.21 48.37 23.54
N ILE A 5 -31.35 48.65 22.24
CA ILE A 5 -31.28 47.67 21.16
C ILE A 5 -29.80 47.32 20.95
N ASN A 6 -29.40 46.12 21.37
CA ASN A 6 -28.10 45.54 21.01
C ASN A 6 -28.21 44.92 19.61
N LEU A 7 -27.62 45.60 18.62
CA LEU A 7 -27.30 44.99 17.32
C LEU A 7 -26.07 44.09 17.51
N PRO A 8 -26.12 42.79 17.17
CA PRO A 8 -24.89 42.00 17.09
C PRO A 8 -24.12 42.46 15.84
N GLN A 9 -22.94 43.03 16.06
CA GLN A 9 -22.02 43.34 14.98
C GLN A 9 -21.61 42.05 14.27
N LEU A 10 -22.04 42.00 13.02
CA LEU A 10 -21.78 41.03 11.99
C LEU A 10 -20.27 40.76 11.86
N ASP A 11 -19.90 39.55 12.23
CA ASP A 11 -19.04 38.65 11.47
C ASP A 11 -17.79 39.27 10.81
N LYS A 12 -16.70 39.33 11.57
CA LYS A 12 -15.32 39.39 11.04
C LYS A 12 -14.70 37.98 11.08
N THR A 13 -15.32 37.01 10.42
CA THR A 13 -14.76 35.64 10.29
C THR A 13 -14.19 35.35 8.89
N ASP A 14 -13.86 36.38 8.10
CA ASP A 14 -13.43 36.21 6.71
C ASP A 14 -11.96 36.57 6.41
N GLN A 15 -11.10 36.60 7.43
CA GLN A 15 -9.68 36.97 7.27
C GLN A 15 -8.67 35.86 7.61
N HIS A 16 -9.11 34.60 7.67
CA HIS A 16 -8.23 33.46 7.95
C HIS A 16 -8.11 32.41 6.83
N THR A 17 -8.60 32.70 5.62
CA THR A 17 -8.21 31.94 4.42
C THR A 17 -6.80 32.37 4.00
N LYS A 18 -5.81 32.07 4.83
CA LYS A 18 -4.42 32.03 4.40
C LYS A 18 -4.36 30.95 3.32
N GLU A 19 -4.34 31.40 2.08
CA GLU A 19 -3.94 30.63 0.91
C GLU A 19 -2.51 30.12 1.19
N HIS A 20 -2.42 28.99 1.90
CA HIS A 20 -1.18 28.27 2.09
C HIS A 20 -0.78 27.76 0.71
N ARG A 21 0.05 28.53 0.00
CA ARG A 21 0.80 28.00 -1.14
C ARG A 21 1.67 26.87 -0.60
N VAL A 22 1.16 25.65 -0.68
CA VAL A 22 1.91 24.42 -0.40
C VAL A 22 3.06 24.40 -1.40
N LYS A 23 4.27 24.73 -0.96
CA LYS A 23 5.46 24.53 -1.79
C LYS A 23 5.66 23.03 -1.92
N ILE A 24 5.33 22.51 -3.09
CA ILE A 24 5.52 21.09 -3.43
C ILE A 24 7.03 20.86 -3.59
N GLY A 25 7.60 20.07 -2.68
CA GLY A 25 8.97 19.59 -2.84
C GLY A 25 9.03 18.38 -3.76
N CYS A 26 10.21 18.11 -4.34
CA CYS A 26 10.45 16.87 -5.10
C CYS A 26 10.09 15.61 -4.30
N ARG A 27 10.38 15.61 -2.99
CA ARG A 27 10.02 14.52 -2.07
C ARG A 27 8.51 14.27 -1.99
N ASP A 28 7.70 15.31 -2.09
CA ASP A 28 6.23 15.19 -2.04
C ASP A 28 5.70 14.54 -3.31
N ILE A 29 6.25 14.93 -4.47
CA ILE A 29 5.90 14.33 -5.77
C ILE A 29 6.25 12.85 -5.76
N ILE A 30 7.43 12.49 -5.26
CA ILE A 30 7.84 11.09 -5.12
C ILE A 30 6.85 10.34 -4.23
N HIS A 31 6.46 10.90 -3.08
CA HIS A 31 5.50 10.25 -2.19
C HIS A 31 4.12 10.04 -2.84
N ILE A 32 3.62 11.02 -3.58
CA ILE A 32 2.31 10.95 -4.26
C ILE A 32 2.36 9.93 -5.41
N CYS A 33 3.44 9.92 -6.18
CA CYS A 33 3.52 9.15 -7.41
C CYS A 33 4.15 7.76 -7.24
N ALA A 34 4.84 7.47 -6.12
CA ALA A 34 5.57 6.21 -5.96
C ALA A 34 4.67 4.97 -6.09
N ALA A 35 3.57 4.89 -5.34
CA ALA A 35 2.64 3.76 -5.44
C ALA A 35 2.03 3.61 -6.85
N PRO A 36 1.44 4.67 -7.45
CA PRO A 36 0.90 4.59 -8.81
C PRO A 36 1.94 4.17 -9.86
N ILE A 37 3.15 4.72 -9.81
CA ILE A 37 4.22 4.36 -10.75
C ILE A 37 4.62 2.89 -10.56
N SER A 38 4.79 2.44 -9.32
CA SER A 38 5.11 1.05 -9.00
C SER A 38 4.03 0.06 -9.43
N MET A 39 2.77 0.50 -9.53
CA MET A 39 1.66 -0.29 -10.09
C MET A 39 1.67 -0.31 -11.62
N VAL A 40 1.76 0.87 -12.25
CA VAL A 40 1.52 1.02 -13.71
C VAL A 40 2.74 0.64 -14.54
N LEU A 41 3.96 0.91 -14.06
CA LEU A 41 5.18 0.65 -14.82
C LEU A 41 5.35 -0.84 -15.21
N PRO A 42 5.15 -1.82 -14.31
CA PRO A 42 5.17 -3.24 -14.68
C PRO A 42 4.20 -3.58 -15.83
N ILE A 43 2.99 -3.01 -15.84
CA ILE A 43 2.01 -3.25 -16.90
C ILE A 43 2.47 -2.68 -18.23
N ILE A 44 2.98 -1.45 -18.23
CA ILE A 44 3.50 -0.83 -19.45
C ILE A 44 4.61 -1.70 -20.04
N ILE A 45 5.50 -2.22 -19.21
CA ILE A 45 6.57 -3.13 -19.64
C ILE A 45 5.98 -4.42 -20.23
N CYS A 46 4.99 -5.02 -19.56
CA CYS A 46 4.31 -6.22 -20.07
C CYS A 46 3.62 -6.00 -21.42
N LEU A 47 3.03 -4.82 -21.65
CA LEU A 47 2.34 -4.49 -22.90
C LEU A 47 3.31 -4.15 -24.05
N LEU A 48 4.44 -3.51 -23.74
CA LEU A 48 5.40 -3.09 -24.76
C LEU A 48 6.34 -4.21 -25.21
N LEU A 49 6.63 -5.18 -24.33
CA LEU A 49 7.54 -6.27 -24.62
C LEU A 49 6.79 -7.53 -25.06
N GLN A 50 7.33 -8.21 -26.07
CA GLN A 50 6.82 -9.52 -26.47
C GLN A 50 6.95 -10.53 -25.32
N GLU A 51 5.95 -11.39 -25.14
CA GLU A 51 5.91 -12.41 -24.08
C GLU A 51 7.18 -13.28 -24.06
N ASN A 52 7.71 -13.64 -25.24
CA ASN A 52 8.95 -14.40 -25.37
C ASN A 52 10.16 -13.65 -24.78
N LEU A 53 10.25 -12.32 -24.98
CA LEU A 53 11.34 -11.53 -24.40
C LEU A 53 11.25 -11.48 -22.88
N ILE A 54 10.03 -11.39 -22.32
CA ILE A 54 9.82 -11.41 -20.87
C ILE A 54 10.13 -12.79 -20.29
N LYS A 55 9.69 -13.85 -20.97
CA LYS A 55 9.82 -15.24 -20.50
C LYS A 55 11.27 -15.67 -20.32
N TYR A 56 12.16 -15.29 -21.23
CA TYR A 56 13.54 -15.80 -21.25
C TYR A 56 14.58 -14.81 -20.72
N ASN A 57 14.33 -13.50 -20.76
CA ASN A 57 15.32 -12.51 -20.34
C ASN A 57 15.13 -12.09 -18.88
N ILE A 58 16.24 -11.96 -18.14
CA ILE A 58 16.23 -11.52 -16.74
C ILE A 58 15.87 -10.04 -16.61
N LEU A 59 16.34 -9.20 -17.55
CA LEU A 59 16.17 -7.74 -17.45
C LEU A 59 14.69 -7.29 -17.44
N PRO A 60 13.81 -7.77 -18.35
CA PRO A 60 12.38 -7.47 -18.28
C PRO A 60 11.72 -7.98 -17.00
N LYS A 61 12.04 -9.20 -16.56
CA LYS A 61 11.52 -9.79 -15.32
C LYS A 61 11.85 -8.91 -14.12
N LEU A 62 13.11 -8.50 -14.02
CA LEU A 62 13.57 -7.60 -12.98
C LEU A 62 12.84 -6.26 -13.08
N ALA A 63 12.68 -5.68 -14.27
CA ALA A 63 11.99 -4.40 -14.44
C ALA A 63 10.49 -4.46 -14.06
N ILE A 64 9.84 -5.62 -14.21
CA ILE A 64 8.44 -5.86 -13.81
C ILE A 64 8.35 -6.04 -12.29
N VAL A 65 9.27 -6.80 -11.68
CA VAL A 65 9.20 -7.19 -10.26
C VAL A 65 9.81 -6.16 -9.31
N LEU A 66 10.88 -5.48 -9.74
CA LEU A 66 11.66 -4.57 -8.91
C LEU A 66 10.83 -3.37 -8.42
N PRO A 67 10.17 -2.56 -9.28
CA PRO A 67 9.44 -1.39 -8.81
C PRO A 67 8.36 -1.67 -7.76
N PRO A 68 7.50 -2.70 -7.92
CA PRO A 68 6.44 -2.94 -6.96
C PRO A 68 6.95 -3.53 -5.65
N LEU A 69 7.86 -4.50 -5.70
CA LEU A 69 8.40 -5.11 -4.48
C LEU A 69 9.33 -4.17 -3.71
N LEU A 70 10.10 -3.34 -4.41
CA LEU A 70 10.95 -2.34 -3.78
C LEU A 70 10.12 -1.27 -3.08
N TYR A 71 9.06 -0.75 -3.73
CA TYR A 71 8.13 0.16 -3.08
C TYR A 71 7.52 -0.46 -1.83
N SER A 72 6.97 -1.67 -1.95
CA SER A 72 6.34 -2.36 -0.83
C SER A 72 7.32 -2.57 0.34
N GLY A 73 8.54 -3.03 0.04
CA GLY A 73 9.56 -3.29 1.06
C GLY A 73 10.08 -2.03 1.75
N ILE A 74 10.32 -0.95 0.99
CA ILE A 74 10.72 0.35 1.54
C ILE A 74 9.58 0.93 2.37
N GLN A 75 8.34 0.86 1.88
CA GLN A 75 7.19 1.43 2.56
C GLN A 75 6.92 0.72 3.89
N CYS A 76 6.98 -0.62 3.95
CA CYS A 76 6.92 -1.35 5.22
C CYS A 76 8.02 -0.92 6.20
N PHE A 77 9.23 -0.68 5.71
CA PHE A 77 10.34 -0.19 6.54
C PHE A 77 10.13 1.26 7.01
N VAL A 78 9.57 2.13 6.16
CA VAL A 78 9.23 3.52 6.52
C VAL A 78 8.14 3.55 7.59
N VAL A 79 7.08 2.74 7.44
CA VAL A 79 6.02 2.59 8.44
C VAL A 79 6.62 2.15 9.77
N LEU A 80 7.50 1.15 9.76
CA LEU A 80 8.22 0.70 10.96
C LEU A 80 9.01 1.83 11.62
N PHE A 81 9.76 2.63 10.85
CA PHE A 81 10.62 3.68 11.40
C PHE A 81 9.82 4.88 11.92
N ASN A 82 8.80 5.31 11.19
CA ASN A 82 7.95 6.45 11.58
C ASN A 82 7.21 6.15 12.89
N ASN A 83 6.62 4.96 13.03
CA ASN A 83 5.91 4.57 14.24
C ASN A 83 6.83 4.51 15.47
N ASN A 84 8.07 4.04 15.31
CA ASN A 84 9.04 4.02 16.41
C ASN A 84 9.49 5.44 16.86
N ARG A 85 9.45 6.43 15.97
CA ARG A 85 9.97 7.78 16.25
C ARG A 85 8.98 8.67 16.99
N GLU A 86 7.68 8.46 16.81
CA GLU A 86 6.64 9.28 17.43
C GLU A 86 6.47 9.04 18.94
N GLU A 87 7.15 8.05 19.53
CA GLU A 87 6.80 7.50 20.84
C GLU A 87 7.79 7.72 21.97
N GLN A 88 8.68 8.71 21.87
CA GLN A 88 9.72 8.91 22.89
C GLN A 88 9.22 9.32 24.29
N CYS A 89 7.91 9.53 24.52
CA CYS A 89 7.42 10.16 25.74
C CYS A 89 6.28 9.45 26.51
N GLU A 90 5.71 8.33 26.04
CA GLU A 90 4.55 7.70 26.71
C GLU A 90 4.86 6.32 27.30
N SER A 91 4.38 6.06 28.52
CA SER A 91 4.47 4.75 29.17
C SER A 91 3.31 3.85 28.70
N PRO A 92 3.55 2.85 27.83
CA PRO A 92 2.50 2.05 27.24
C PRO A 92 1.99 0.97 28.21
N SER A 93 0.76 0.52 28.00
CA SER A 93 0.29 -0.73 28.59
C SER A 93 1.08 -1.93 28.04
N THR A 94 1.15 -3.02 28.81
CA THR A 94 1.87 -4.24 28.42
C THR A 94 1.35 -4.84 27.11
N LEU A 95 0.03 -4.87 26.92
CA LEU A 95 -0.62 -5.38 25.69
C LEU A 95 -0.20 -4.58 24.46
N ASN A 96 -0.20 -3.25 24.55
CA ASN A 96 0.17 -2.37 23.45
C ASN A 96 1.63 -2.52 23.05
N SER A 97 2.52 -2.72 24.03
CA SER A 97 3.94 -3.00 23.78
C SER A 97 4.12 -4.30 22.99
N VAL A 98 3.39 -5.36 23.36
CA VAL A 98 3.41 -6.65 22.65
C VAL A 98 2.87 -6.51 21.23
N LEU A 99 1.71 -5.86 21.05
CA LEU A 99 1.12 -5.63 19.73
C LEU A 99 2.03 -4.81 18.81
N HIS A 100 2.65 -3.76 19.33
CA HIS A 100 3.60 -2.95 18.58
C HIS A 100 4.83 -3.78 18.17
N SER A 101 5.38 -4.58 19.09
CA SER A 101 6.53 -5.45 18.79
C SER A 101 6.18 -6.48 17.71
N LEU A 102 5.01 -7.13 17.82
CA LEU A 102 4.52 -8.08 16.81
C LEU A 102 4.34 -7.41 15.46
N THR A 103 3.74 -6.22 15.43
CA THR A 103 3.54 -5.45 14.20
C THR A 103 4.88 -5.04 13.58
N SER A 104 5.84 -4.62 14.40
CA SER A 104 7.19 -4.25 13.96
C SER A 104 7.94 -5.43 13.33
N ILE A 105 7.91 -6.60 13.98
CA ILE A 105 8.50 -7.84 13.45
C ILE A 105 7.81 -8.22 12.14
N THR A 106 6.49 -8.11 12.08
CA THR A 106 5.69 -8.43 10.89
C THR A 106 6.06 -7.53 9.71
N LEU A 107 6.15 -6.21 9.92
CA LEU A 107 6.56 -5.26 8.87
C LEU A 107 8.00 -5.48 8.40
N LEU A 108 8.91 -5.83 9.32
CA LEU A 108 10.28 -6.20 8.96
C LEU A 108 10.30 -7.46 8.09
N LEU A 109 9.52 -8.49 8.47
CA LEU A 109 9.39 -9.71 7.68
C LEU A 109 8.81 -9.42 6.28
N PHE A 110 7.81 -8.55 6.17
CA PHE A 110 7.28 -8.13 4.87
C PHE A 110 8.35 -7.46 4.00
N SER A 111 9.14 -6.57 4.58
CA SER A 111 10.26 -5.94 3.88
C SER A 111 11.30 -6.96 3.39
N LEU A 112 11.68 -7.92 4.25
CA LEU A 112 12.59 -9.00 3.88
C LEU A 112 12.03 -9.90 2.78
N ILE A 113 10.76 -10.31 2.88
CA ILE A 113 10.10 -11.12 1.87
C ILE A 113 10.04 -10.38 0.54
N SER A 114 9.72 -9.08 0.54
CA SER A 114 9.75 -8.23 -0.66
C SER A 114 11.13 -8.26 -1.33
N LEU A 115 12.20 -8.03 -0.57
CA LEU A 115 13.56 -7.99 -1.11
C LEU A 115 14.02 -9.37 -1.63
N LEU A 116 13.77 -10.43 -0.88
CA LEU A 116 14.11 -11.80 -1.29
C LEU A 116 13.31 -12.25 -2.52
N SER A 117 12.05 -11.82 -2.63
CA SER A 117 11.20 -12.16 -3.77
C SER A 117 11.65 -11.49 -5.07
N ILE A 118 12.29 -10.31 -5.01
CA ILE A 118 12.94 -9.70 -6.19
C ILE A 118 13.98 -10.65 -6.77
N ILE A 119 14.83 -11.21 -5.91
CA ILE A 119 15.90 -12.13 -6.30
C ILE A 119 15.28 -13.43 -6.87
N ALA A 120 14.36 -14.04 -6.13
CA ALA A 120 13.73 -15.31 -6.52
C ALA A 120 13.01 -15.23 -7.87
N LEU A 121 12.18 -14.21 -8.06
CA LEU A 121 11.37 -14.06 -9.28
C LEU A 121 12.18 -13.61 -10.49
N SER A 122 13.33 -12.95 -10.29
CA SER A 122 14.19 -12.51 -11.40
C SER A 122 15.11 -13.62 -11.90
N ILE A 123 15.57 -14.52 -11.01
CA ILE A 123 16.54 -15.57 -11.34
C ILE A 123 15.90 -16.79 -12.04
N ILE A 124 14.59 -16.99 -11.91
CA ILE A 124 13.92 -18.13 -12.54
C ILE A 124 14.12 -18.15 -14.07
N ASN A 125 14.52 -19.31 -14.60
CA ASN A 125 14.87 -19.46 -16.02
C ASN A 125 13.69 -19.11 -16.95
N THR A 126 12.46 -19.48 -16.59
CA THR A 126 11.27 -19.17 -17.39
C THR A 126 10.10 -18.78 -16.50
N TRP A 127 9.37 -17.73 -16.90
CA TRP A 127 8.05 -17.45 -16.31
C TRP A 127 7.01 -18.31 -17.01
N GLY A 128 6.35 -19.17 -16.24
CA GLY A 128 5.13 -19.85 -16.68
C GLY A 128 3.92 -18.93 -16.53
N LYS A 129 2.82 -19.31 -17.18
CA LYS A 129 1.53 -18.60 -17.09
C LYS A 129 1.07 -18.44 -15.63
N ASP A 130 1.29 -19.46 -14.79
CA ASP A 130 0.91 -19.42 -13.38
C ASP A 130 1.64 -18.31 -12.58
N VAL A 131 2.92 -18.08 -12.89
CA VAL A 131 3.72 -17.02 -12.26
C VAL A 131 3.19 -15.66 -12.68
N TYR A 132 2.87 -15.50 -13.97
CA TYR A 132 2.33 -14.25 -14.49
C TYR A 132 0.97 -13.92 -13.87
N ALA A 133 0.05 -14.88 -13.85
CA ALA A 133 -1.27 -14.73 -13.25
C ALA A 133 -1.17 -14.42 -11.74
N PHE A 134 -0.21 -15.05 -11.03
CA PHE A 134 0.04 -14.77 -9.62
C PHE A 134 0.53 -13.33 -9.40
N LEU A 135 1.53 -12.88 -10.17
CA LEU A 135 2.07 -11.52 -10.05
C LEU A 135 1.02 -10.45 -10.38
N SER A 136 0.24 -10.68 -11.44
CA SER A 136 -0.86 -9.81 -11.87
C SER A 136 -1.93 -9.62 -10.79
N ALA A 137 -2.23 -10.68 -10.01
CA ALA A 137 -3.21 -10.61 -8.94
C ALA A 137 -2.63 -10.08 -7.62
N MET A 138 -1.41 -10.50 -7.24
CA MET A 138 -0.86 -10.22 -5.92
C MET A 138 -0.16 -8.87 -5.82
N LEU A 139 0.55 -8.42 -6.85
CA LEU A 139 1.31 -7.17 -6.78
C LEU A 139 0.39 -5.95 -6.52
N PRO A 140 -0.73 -5.76 -7.23
CA PRO A 140 -1.63 -4.64 -6.96
C PRO A 140 -2.17 -4.68 -5.52
N PHE A 141 -2.49 -5.87 -5.01
CA PHE A 141 -2.98 -6.05 -3.65
C PHE A 141 -1.92 -5.72 -2.58
N LEU A 142 -0.68 -6.18 -2.76
CA LEU A 142 0.43 -5.87 -1.86
C LEU A 142 0.71 -4.36 -1.81
N LEU A 143 0.74 -3.71 -2.97
CA LEU A 143 0.95 -2.27 -3.09
C LEU A 143 -0.15 -1.46 -2.42
N ALA A 144 -1.42 -1.79 -2.71
CA ALA A 144 -2.57 -1.13 -2.13
C ALA A 144 -2.62 -1.30 -0.61
N SER A 145 -2.40 -2.52 -0.11
CA SER A 145 -2.45 -2.78 1.32
C SER A 145 -1.32 -2.05 2.06
N THR A 146 -0.11 -2.05 1.50
CA THR A 146 1.03 -1.34 2.10
C THR A 146 0.83 0.18 2.07
N TYR A 147 0.24 0.71 1.00
CA TYR A 147 -0.17 2.11 0.91
C TYR A 147 -1.20 2.48 1.99
N LEU A 148 -2.23 1.64 2.20
CA LEU A 148 -3.28 1.89 3.21
C LEU A 148 -2.76 1.77 4.64
N LEU A 149 -1.82 0.85 4.91
CA LEU A 149 -1.17 0.73 6.22
C LEU A 149 -0.36 1.98 6.56
N ASP A 150 0.29 2.62 5.59
CA ASP A 150 1.05 3.85 5.81
C ASP A 150 0.17 5.10 5.93
N THR A 151 -0.81 5.24 5.02
CA THR A 151 -1.58 6.49 4.90
C THR A 151 -2.75 6.59 5.85
N SER A 152 -3.37 5.45 6.19
CA SER A 152 -4.70 5.43 6.80
C SER A 152 -4.71 4.74 8.17
N CYS A 153 -3.62 4.07 8.55
CA CYS A 153 -3.47 3.40 9.83
C CYS A 153 -2.38 4.08 10.66
N SER A 154 -2.65 4.28 11.95
CA SER A 154 -1.61 4.49 12.95
C SER A 154 -1.35 3.14 13.60
N LEU A 155 -0.10 2.69 13.56
CA LEU A 155 0.36 1.44 14.16
C LEU A 155 1.36 1.72 15.29
N THR A 156 1.23 2.88 15.93
CA THR A 156 2.06 3.25 17.07
C THR A 156 1.65 2.41 18.29
N ARG A 157 2.55 2.24 19.24
CA ARG A 157 2.30 1.60 20.54
C ARG A 157 1.24 2.35 21.35
N SER A 158 1.14 3.67 21.26
CA SER A 158 0.07 4.43 21.93
C SER A 158 -1.27 4.33 21.21
N ASN A 159 -1.26 4.09 19.90
CA ASN A 159 -2.45 4.15 19.08
C ASN A 159 -2.43 3.16 17.91
N PHE A 160 -3.28 2.13 17.99
CA PHE A 160 -3.50 1.17 16.90
C PHE A 160 -4.90 1.39 16.32
N GLN A 161 -5.02 2.33 15.38
CA GLN A 161 -6.33 2.69 14.82
C GLN A 161 -6.27 3.26 13.41
N TYR A 162 -7.40 3.16 12.74
CA TYR A 162 -7.68 3.85 11.50
C TYR A 162 -7.90 5.36 11.75
N THR A 163 -7.07 6.19 11.13
CA THR A 163 -6.91 7.62 11.48
C THR A 163 -7.75 8.56 10.63
N THR A 164 -8.24 8.12 9.47
CA THR A 164 -9.03 8.96 8.57
C THR A 164 -10.37 9.34 9.21
N ALA A 165 -10.72 10.63 9.17
CA ALA A 165 -11.98 11.14 9.70
C ALA A 165 -13.03 11.45 8.62
N ASN A 166 -12.59 11.73 7.40
CA ASN A 166 -13.45 12.15 6.29
C ASN A 166 -14.12 10.95 5.61
N SER A 167 -15.44 11.02 5.41
CA SER A 167 -16.22 9.95 4.78
C SER A 167 -15.78 9.62 3.36
N LEU A 168 -15.31 10.61 2.60
CA LEU A 168 -14.80 10.40 1.25
C LEU A 168 -13.47 9.66 1.23
N ASP A 169 -12.58 9.96 2.18
CA ASP A 169 -11.29 9.28 2.25
C ASP A 169 -11.49 7.84 2.74
N ILE A 170 -12.44 7.60 3.66
CA ILE A 170 -12.90 6.24 4.02
C ILE A 170 -13.40 5.48 2.79
N LEU A 171 -14.25 6.12 1.98
CA LEU A 171 -14.75 5.50 0.75
C LEU A 171 -13.62 5.16 -0.21
N LEU A 172 -12.65 6.06 -0.40
CA LEU A 172 -11.48 5.81 -1.25
C LEU A 172 -10.66 4.63 -0.73
N ASP A 173 -10.36 4.59 0.58
CA ASP A 173 -9.57 3.52 1.18
C ASP A 173 -10.26 2.15 1.03
N LEU A 174 -11.58 2.10 1.26
CA LEU A 174 -12.38 0.91 1.04
C LEU A 174 -12.41 0.49 -0.43
N LEU A 175 -12.58 1.43 -1.36
CA LEU A 175 -12.55 1.12 -2.80
C LEU A 175 -11.18 0.57 -3.21
N ILE A 176 -10.08 1.18 -2.76
CA ILE A 176 -8.72 0.69 -3.04
C ILE A 176 -8.55 -0.75 -2.54
N PHE A 177 -8.99 -1.04 -1.32
CA PHE A 177 -8.90 -2.38 -0.73
C PHE A 177 -9.80 -3.40 -1.43
N PHE A 178 -11.06 -3.04 -1.71
CA PHE A 178 -12.02 -3.95 -2.35
C PHE A 178 -11.69 -4.22 -3.81
N PHE A 179 -11.26 -3.22 -4.59
CA PHE A 179 -10.88 -3.44 -5.99
C PHE A 179 -9.70 -4.41 -6.09
N THR A 180 -8.69 -4.25 -5.25
CA THR A 180 -7.50 -5.12 -5.29
C THR A 180 -7.74 -6.51 -4.71
N SER A 181 -8.62 -6.66 -3.72
CA SER A 181 -9.01 -7.98 -3.20
C SER A 181 -10.00 -8.72 -4.13
N ALA A 182 -10.97 -8.01 -4.70
CA ALA A 182 -11.89 -8.57 -5.69
C ALA A 182 -11.13 -9.07 -6.92
N SER A 183 -10.05 -8.39 -7.28
CA SER A 183 -9.13 -8.82 -8.32
C SER A 183 -8.64 -10.26 -8.03
N ILE A 184 -8.08 -10.53 -6.85
CA ILE A 184 -7.60 -11.88 -6.49
C ILE A 184 -8.66 -12.98 -6.70
N ILE A 185 -9.92 -12.68 -6.39
CA ILE A 185 -11.05 -13.61 -6.55
C ILE A 185 -11.46 -13.73 -8.02
N ALA A 186 -11.58 -12.60 -8.73
CA ALA A 186 -12.03 -12.55 -10.12
C ALA A 186 -11.08 -13.29 -11.07
N ASN A 187 -9.76 -13.22 -10.82
CA ASN A 187 -8.75 -13.95 -11.59
C ASN A 187 -8.94 -15.49 -11.55
N ARG A 188 -9.67 -16.01 -10.55
CA ARG A 188 -9.95 -17.45 -10.40
C ARG A 188 -11.28 -17.88 -10.98
N VAL A 189 -12.23 -16.95 -11.12
CA VAL A 189 -13.63 -17.27 -11.39
C VAL A 189 -14.08 -16.83 -12.79
N SER A 190 -13.39 -15.86 -13.39
CA SER A 190 -13.88 -15.21 -14.60
C SER A 190 -13.11 -15.61 -15.85
N GLU A 191 -13.81 -15.83 -16.97
CA GLU A 191 -13.23 -16.02 -18.32
C GLU A 191 -12.82 -14.69 -18.98
N ILE A 192 -12.66 -13.62 -18.20
CA ILE A 192 -12.21 -12.32 -18.72
C ILE A 192 -10.78 -12.45 -19.25
N ASP A 193 -10.52 -11.79 -20.38
CA ASP A 193 -9.19 -11.65 -20.95
C ASP A 193 -8.15 -11.17 -19.91
N GLU A 194 -7.06 -11.91 -19.78
CA GLU A 194 -6.05 -11.74 -18.72
C GLU A 194 -5.41 -10.34 -18.76
N ASN A 195 -5.24 -9.77 -19.96
CA ASN A 195 -4.68 -8.43 -20.14
C ASN A 195 -5.66 -7.35 -19.73
N THR A 196 -6.92 -7.48 -20.15
CA THR A 196 -8.00 -6.54 -19.79
C THR A 196 -8.21 -6.52 -18.28
N TYR A 197 -8.20 -7.70 -17.67
CA TYR A 197 -8.33 -7.85 -16.24
C TYR A 197 -7.11 -7.27 -15.49
N MET A 198 -5.87 -7.56 -15.93
CA MET A 198 -4.66 -6.98 -15.34
C MET A 198 -4.64 -5.45 -15.41
N LEU A 199 -5.10 -4.89 -16.53
CA LEU A 199 -5.24 -3.45 -16.70
C LEU A 199 -6.23 -2.86 -15.71
N ALA A 200 -7.43 -3.45 -15.59
CA ALA A 200 -8.46 -2.97 -14.67
C ALA A 200 -8.03 -3.09 -13.20
N SER A 201 -7.41 -4.22 -12.82
CA SER A 201 -6.97 -4.51 -11.44
C SER A 201 -5.85 -3.59 -10.95
N THR A 202 -5.18 -2.87 -11.86
CA THR A 202 -4.01 -2.06 -11.54
C THR A 202 -4.22 -0.59 -11.83
N ILE A 203 -4.81 -0.23 -12.98
CA ILE A 203 -5.05 1.16 -13.34
C ILE A 203 -6.10 1.80 -12.42
N LEU A 204 -7.21 1.11 -12.13
CA LEU A 204 -8.25 1.67 -11.28
C LEU A 204 -7.73 1.93 -9.86
N PRO A 205 -7.06 0.98 -9.17
CA PRO A 205 -6.43 1.26 -7.89
C PRO A 205 -5.36 2.35 -7.95
N ALA A 206 -4.54 2.40 -9.00
CA ALA A 206 -3.52 3.44 -9.15
C ALA A 206 -4.13 4.84 -9.22
N ILE A 207 -5.24 5.01 -9.96
CA ILE A 207 -5.98 6.27 -10.03
C ILE A 207 -6.57 6.62 -8.67
N LEU A 208 -7.19 5.67 -7.97
CA LEU A 208 -7.77 5.89 -6.65
C LEU A 208 -6.69 6.29 -5.62
N ILE A 209 -5.54 5.62 -5.62
CA ILE A 209 -4.38 5.95 -4.77
C ILE A 209 -3.86 7.35 -5.09
N LEU A 210 -3.79 7.73 -6.37
CA LEU A 210 -3.36 9.06 -6.76
C LEU A 210 -4.34 10.14 -6.27
N ILE A 211 -5.64 9.94 -6.46
CA ILE A 211 -6.69 10.84 -5.95
C ILE A 211 -6.61 10.96 -4.42
N ARG A 212 -6.44 9.84 -3.72
CA ARG A 212 -6.33 9.79 -2.25
C ARG A 212 -5.08 10.52 -1.76
N SER A 213 -3.94 10.33 -2.42
CA SER A 213 -2.65 10.94 -2.06
C SER A 213 -2.62 12.44 -2.35
N ASP A 214 -3.19 12.85 -3.49
CA ASP A 214 -3.36 14.26 -3.86
C ASP A 214 -4.22 14.98 -2.81
N ARG A 215 -5.36 14.38 -2.44
CA ARG A 215 -6.24 14.90 -1.39
C ARG A 215 -5.53 15.03 -0.05
N GLU A 216 -4.81 14.01 0.39
CA GLU A 216 -4.06 14.06 1.66
C GLU A 216 -3.08 15.24 1.68
N LYS A 217 -2.45 15.56 0.53
CA LYS A 217 -1.47 16.63 0.45
C LYS A 217 -2.09 18.02 0.32
N TYR A 218 -3.06 18.20 -0.57
CA TYR A 218 -3.61 19.53 -0.90
C TYR A 218 -4.82 19.91 -0.06
N ARG A 219 -5.53 18.91 0.48
CA ARG A 219 -6.72 19.08 1.31
C ARG A 219 -6.69 18.08 2.47
N PRO A 220 -5.66 18.15 3.34
CA PRO A 220 -5.50 17.21 4.44
C PRO A 220 -6.75 17.19 5.30
N SER A 221 -7.37 16.02 5.40
CA SER A 221 -8.47 15.80 6.33
C SER A 221 -7.92 15.83 7.76
N ALA A 222 -8.69 16.38 8.69
CA ALA A 222 -8.33 16.28 10.10
C ALA A 222 -8.22 14.80 10.50
N LYS A 223 -7.10 14.42 11.13
CA LYS A 223 -6.97 13.06 11.71
C LYS A 223 -7.96 12.91 12.86
N TYR A 224 -8.57 11.75 12.95
CA TYR A 224 -9.52 11.46 14.02
C TYR A 224 -8.78 11.17 15.33
N ASN A 225 -9.00 12.04 16.32
CA ASN A 225 -8.47 11.91 17.67
C ASN A 225 -9.56 11.57 18.71
N GLY A 226 -10.75 11.16 18.26
CA GLY A 226 -11.84 10.78 19.15
C GLY A 226 -11.65 9.37 19.74
N PRO A 227 -12.55 8.93 20.64
CA PRO A 227 -12.43 7.63 21.29
C PRO A 227 -12.40 6.49 20.26
N ALA A 228 -11.53 5.51 20.50
CA ALA A 228 -11.35 4.35 19.63
C ALA A 228 -12.68 3.59 19.49
N LYS A 229 -13.31 3.70 18.31
CA LYS A 229 -14.46 2.87 17.94
C LYS A 229 -13.96 1.51 17.49
N LEU A 230 -14.68 0.44 17.83
CA LEU A 230 -14.30 -0.94 17.50
C LEU A 230 -13.92 -1.12 16.02
N TRP A 231 -14.71 -0.55 15.11
CA TRP A 231 -14.45 -0.68 13.66
C TRP A 231 -13.14 0.01 13.22
N ARG A 232 -12.71 1.08 13.90
CA ARG A 232 -11.44 1.77 13.61
C ARG A 232 -10.24 0.94 14.05
N ALA A 233 -10.38 0.10 15.07
CA ALA A 233 -9.35 -0.87 15.45
C ALA A 233 -9.39 -2.11 14.54
N ALA A 234 -10.58 -2.51 14.07
CA ALA A 234 -10.73 -3.68 13.21
C ALA A 234 -10.12 -3.50 11.81
N ILE A 235 -10.26 -2.32 11.19
CA ILE A 235 -9.76 -2.08 9.82
C ILE A 235 -8.24 -2.33 9.70
N PRO A 236 -7.37 -1.74 10.55
CA PRO A 236 -5.94 -1.99 10.47
C PRO A 236 -5.59 -3.48 10.69
N ILE A 237 -6.32 -4.19 11.56
CA ILE A 237 -6.14 -5.64 11.76
C ILE A 237 -6.49 -6.39 10.48
N ILE A 238 -7.63 -6.09 9.85
CA ILE A 238 -8.08 -6.74 8.61
C ILE A 238 -7.05 -6.52 7.49
N ILE A 239 -6.57 -5.29 7.32
CA ILE A 239 -5.55 -4.97 6.32
C ILE A 239 -4.25 -5.72 6.64
N LEU A 240 -3.80 -5.69 7.89
CA LEU A 240 -2.56 -6.36 8.32
C LEU A 240 -2.61 -7.88 8.12
N VAL A 241 -3.70 -8.53 8.53
CA VAL A 241 -3.90 -9.98 8.35
C VAL A 241 -3.96 -10.34 6.86
N SER A 242 -4.71 -9.59 6.06
CA SER A 242 -4.79 -9.85 4.62
C SER A 242 -3.43 -9.65 3.94
N THR A 243 -2.68 -8.63 4.36
CA THR A 243 -1.30 -8.37 3.90
C THR A 243 -0.38 -9.51 4.30
N ALA A 244 -0.48 -10.02 5.52
CA ALA A 244 0.31 -11.15 6.01
C ALA A 244 0.08 -12.42 5.18
N ILE A 245 -1.18 -12.70 4.83
CA ILE A 245 -1.54 -13.81 3.95
C ILE A 245 -0.89 -13.64 2.58
N ALA A 246 -1.01 -12.47 1.95
CA ALA A 246 -0.42 -12.20 0.65
C ALA A 246 1.11 -12.32 0.64
N TYR A 247 1.78 -11.77 1.66
CA TYR A 247 3.23 -11.93 1.84
C TYR A 247 3.63 -13.38 2.12
N GLY A 248 2.83 -14.13 2.87
CA GLY A 248 3.04 -15.56 3.09
C GLY A 248 3.01 -16.34 1.77
N PHE A 249 2.03 -16.08 0.91
CA PHE A 249 1.98 -16.66 -0.44
C PHE A 249 3.17 -16.24 -1.30
N MET A 250 3.52 -14.96 -1.30
CA MET A 250 4.67 -14.44 -2.05
C MET A 250 5.97 -15.12 -1.60
N GLY A 251 6.22 -15.22 -0.29
CA GLY A 251 7.38 -15.90 0.26
C GLY A 251 7.40 -17.39 -0.07
N PHE A 252 6.27 -18.08 0.07
CA PHE A 252 6.15 -19.50 -0.27
C PHE A 252 6.47 -19.78 -1.74
N ILE A 253 5.90 -19.00 -2.66
CA ILE A 253 6.15 -19.17 -4.10
C ILE A 253 7.61 -18.85 -4.43
N SER A 254 8.17 -17.78 -3.87
CA SER A 254 9.59 -17.44 -4.04
C SER A 254 10.51 -18.59 -3.57
N LEU A 255 10.23 -19.19 -2.41
CA LEU A 255 10.99 -20.34 -1.91
C LEU A 255 10.81 -21.58 -2.79
N TYR A 256 9.59 -21.85 -3.24
CA TYR A 256 9.30 -22.96 -4.14
C TYR A 256 10.09 -22.85 -5.45
N ILE A 257 10.12 -21.64 -6.03
CA ILE A 257 10.89 -21.33 -7.24
C ILE A 257 12.39 -21.55 -7.01
N LEU A 258 12.93 -21.04 -5.91
CA LEU A 258 14.35 -21.19 -5.56
C LEU A 258 14.74 -22.67 -5.33
N ASN A 259 13.85 -23.44 -4.71
CA ASN A 259 14.09 -24.86 -4.51
C ASN A 259 14.14 -25.61 -5.85
N GLN A 260 13.21 -25.33 -6.77
CA GLN A 260 13.21 -25.94 -8.10
C GLN A 260 14.48 -25.62 -8.89
N THR A 261 14.94 -24.37 -8.90
CA THR A 261 16.17 -23.99 -9.60
C THR A 261 17.42 -24.64 -9.00
N SER A 262 17.45 -24.91 -7.70
CA SER A 262 18.54 -25.66 -7.06
C SER A 262 18.56 -27.16 -7.40
N SER A 263 17.40 -27.72 -7.79
CA SER A 263 17.23 -29.15 -8.11
C SER A 263 17.30 -29.49 -9.61
N GLY A 264 17.46 -28.49 -10.48
CA GLY A 264 17.67 -28.64 -11.93
C GLY A 264 19.11 -29.06 -12.30
N PRO A 265 19.38 -29.53 -13.53
CA PRO A 265 20.42 -30.49 -13.89
C PRO A 265 21.88 -29.98 -13.90
N PHE A 266 22.23 -29.01 -13.07
CA PHE A 266 23.62 -28.64 -12.79
C PHE A 266 24.09 -29.30 -11.49
N LYS A 267 24.16 -30.64 -11.52
CA LYS A 267 25.21 -31.35 -10.78
C LYS A 267 26.43 -31.40 -11.72
N ALA A 268 27.33 -30.46 -11.56
CA ALA A 268 28.72 -30.59 -12.03
C ALA A 268 29.52 -31.34 -10.96
#